data_AF-A0A7K4QYY5-F1
#
_entry.id   AF-A0A7K4QYY5-F1
#
_cell.length_a   1.000
_cell.length_b   1.000
_cell.length_c   1.000
_cell.angle_alpha   90.00
_cell.angle_beta   90.00
_cell.angle_gamma   90.00
#
_symmetry.space_group_name_H-M   'P 1'
#
loop_
_entity.id
_entity.type
_entity.pdbx_description
1 polymer ?
#
loop_
_entity_poly.entity_id
_entity_poly.type
_entity_poly.pdbx_seq_one_letter_code
_entity_poly.pdbx_strand_id
1 'polypeptide(L)'
;EEPSLLHTLCTGSYLDVEKTARWFYQLVRAAWLALPQSHTWQLVLLPSSRSCKFKVTRGRESLMVEVLFGVQEGNTDIYVSSQPTEALFTPSTTWPETYAVAEMKFFRHIARQAPRDSWHLRCLQLLAYALLGIGFSTYTLKTIVMHLLNTIPVSRWGRRQFLRRLGDTMQYLRVSLQKKCLDHFVVGNQTFPQEIILPHELRTAEPPNLFHRLAQDPAAHTQAVREYHELGDR
;
A
#
# COMPACT_ATOMS: atom_id res chain seq x y z
N GLU A 1 25.52 -29.19 -14.07
CA GLU A 1 24.45 -28.34 -14.62
C GLU A 1 23.99 -27.39 -13.53
N GLU A 2 23.97 -26.09 -13.79
CA GLU A 2 23.38 -25.14 -12.85
C GLU A 2 21.87 -25.38 -12.79
N PRO A 3 21.25 -25.43 -11.59
CA PRO A 3 19.81 -25.60 -11.49
C PRO A 3 19.12 -24.47 -12.24
N SER A 4 18.15 -24.82 -13.10
CA SER A 4 17.40 -23.81 -13.84
C SER A 4 16.76 -22.80 -12.88
N LEU A 5 16.61 -21.56 -13.32
CA LEU A 5 15.95 -20.51 -12.54
C LEU A 5 14.55 -20.96 -12.07
N LEU A 6 13.85 -21.73 -12.92
CA LEU A 6 12.55 -22.33 -12.59
C LEU A 6 12.64 -23.32 -11.44
N HIS A 7 13.63 -24.22 -11.42
CA HIS A 7 13.82 -25.14 -10.29
C HIS A 7 14.17 -24.40 -8.99
N THR A 8 14.84 -23.26 -9.11
CA THR A 8 15.24 -22.42 -7.98
C THR A 8 14.06 -21.65 -7.38
N LEU A 9 13.14 -21.15 -8.21
CA LEU A 9 12.08 -20.23 -7.80
C LEU A 9 10.69 -20.87 -7.69
N CYS A 10 10.45 -22.03 -8.31
CA CYS A 10 9.11 -22.64 -8.38
C CYS A 10 8.94 -23.85 -7.47
N THR A 11 7.71 -24.10 -7.02
CA THR A 11 7.27 -25.36 -6.39
C THR A 11 6.22 -25.98 -7.30
N GLY A 12 6.59 -27.08 -7.98
CA GLY A 12 5.79 -27.60 -9.10
C GLY A 12 5.70 -26.55 -10.22
N SER A 13 4.48 -26.31 -10.71
CA SER A 13 4.20 -25.33 -11.77
C SER A 13 4.00 -23.90 -11.27
N TYR A 14 4.11 -23.65 -9.96
CA TYR A 14 3.81 -22.36 -9.35
C TYR A 14 5.08 -21.64 -8.92
N LEU A 15 5.14 -20.34 -9.19
CA LEU A 15 6.18 -19.48 -8.61
C LEU A 15 6.02 -19.45 -7.09
N ASP A 16 7.07 -19.80 -6.37
CA ASP A 16 7.06 -19.91 -4.91
C ASP A 16 7.70 -18.67 -4.28
N VAL A 17 6.91 -17.99 -3.45
CA VAL A 17 7.27 -16.75 -2.77
C VAL A 17 8.46 -16.96 -1.84
N GLU A 18 8.48 -18.06 -1.08
CA GLU A 18 9.54 -18.31 -0.11
C GLU A 18 10.86 -18.66 -0.79
N LYS A 19 10.80 -19.46 -1.86
CA LYS A 19 11.96 -19.72 -2.71
C LYS A 19 12.48 -18.44 -3.36
N THR A 20 11.57 -17.58 -3.85
CA THR A 20 11.93 -16.28 -4.43
C THR A 20 12.59 -15.36 -3.40
N ALA A 21 12.02 -15.25 -2.21
CA ALA A 21 12.59 -14.47 -1.12
C ALA A 21 13.98 -14.99 -0.70
N ARG A 22 14.13 -16.31 -0.56
CA ARG A 22 15.41 -16.96 -0.22
C ARG A 22 16.46 -16.74 -1.31
N TRP A 23 16.09 -16.87 -2.57
CA TRP A 23 17.00 -16.63 -3.69
C TRP A 23 17.48 -15.17 -3.69
N PHE A 24 16.56 -14.21 -3.57
CA PHE A 24 16.90 -12.79 -3.53
C PHE A 24 17.76 -12.44 -2.30
N TYR A 25 17.49 -13.07 -1.15
CA TYR A 25 18.32 -12.95 0.05
C TYR A 25 19.78 -13.35 -0.22
N GLN A 26 20.03 -14.47 -0.90
CA GLN A 26 21.39 -14.89 -1.25
C GLN A 26 22.02 -13.91 -2.24
N LEU A 27 21.25 -13.41 -3.20
CA LEU A 27 21.71 -12.40 -4.16
C LEU A 27 22.15 -11.12 -3.45
N VAL A 28 21.35 -10.56 -2.53
CA VAL A 28 21.71 -9.37 -1.74
C VAL A 28 22.98 -9.63 -0.92
N ARG A 29 23.09 -10.79 -0.28
CA ARG A 29 24.27 -11.15 0.52
C ARG A 29 25.54 -11.20 -0.33
N ALA A 30 25.46 -11.80 -1.52
CA ALA A 30 26.59 -11.88 -2.44
C ALA A 30 26.95 -10.50 -3.02
N ALA A 31 25.94 -9.75 -3.48
CA ALA A 31 26.13 -8.43 -4.08
C ALA A 31 26.66 -7.40 -3.06
N TRP A 32 26.25 -7.48 -1.79
CA TRP A 32 26.69 -6.56 -0.74
C TRP A 32 28.22 -6.52 -0.62
N LEU A 33 28.89 -7.67 -0.71
CA LEU A 33 30.35 -7.77 -0.63
C LEU A 33 31.07 -7.04 -1.77
N ALA A 34 30.41 -6.84 -2.91
CA ALA A 34 30.97 -6.12 -4.05
C ALA A 34 30.71 -4.59 -3.99
N LEU A 35 29.85 -4.13 -3.08
CA LEU A 35 29.50 -2.72 -2.97
C LEU A 35 30.53 -1.96 -2.11
N PRO A 36 31.02 -0.77 -2.55
CA PRO A 36 31.93 0.06 -1.75
C PRO A 36 31.39 0.42 -0.37
N GLN A 37 30.06 0.51 -0.23
CA GLN A 37 29.37 0.82 1.01
C GLN A 37 29.59 -0.24 2.09
N SER A 38 29.92 -1.48 1.72
CA SER A 38 30.20 -2.57 2.67
C SER A 38 31.38 -2.29 3.60
N HIS A 39 32.28 -1.37 3.24
CA HIS A 39 33.41 -0.97 4.08
C HIS A 39 33.03 -0.01 5.21
N THR A 40 31.91 0.72 5.06
CA THR A 40 31.50 1.78 5.98
C THR A 40 30.15 1.52 6.64
N TRP A 41 29.35 0.63 6.05
CA TRP A 41 28.04 0.23 6.55
C TRP A 41 28.03 -1.25 6.88
N GLN A 42 27.28 -1.64 7.92
CA GLN A 42 27.02 -3.04 8.23
C GLN A 42 25.63 -3.41 7.73
N LEU A 43 25.53 -4.55 7.04
CA LEU A 43 24.27 -5.14 6.61
C LEU A 43 23.94 -6.33 7.52
N VAL A 44 22.79 -6.27 8.19
CA VAL A 44 22.22 -7.38 8.94
C VAL A 44 20.95 -7.82 8.26
N LEU A 45 20.96 -9.03 7.72
CA LEU A 45 19.76 -9.63 7.15
C LEU A 45 18.84 -10.12 8.27
N LEU A 46 17.55 -9.85 8.13
CA LEU A 46 16.52 -10.16 9.13
C LEU A 46 15.63 -11.32 8.65
N PRO A 47 15.12 -12.15 9.56
CA PRO A 47 14.26 -13.28 9.19
C PRO A 47 12.94 -12.78 8.59
N SER A 48 12.60 -13.32 7.42
CA SER A 48 11.30 -13.19 6.77
C SER A 48 11.15 -14.33 5.76
N SER A 49 9.96 -14.94 5.69
CA SER A 49 9.67 -16.00 4.71
C SER A 49 9.23 -15.45 3.36
N ARG A 50 8.53 -14.31 3.35
CA ARG A 50 7.86 -13.77 2.15
C ARG A 50 8.39 -12.41 1.68
N SER A 51 9.44 -11.91 2.32
CA SER A 51 10.09 -10.66 1.94
C SER A 51 11.58 -10.73 2.22
N CYS A 52 12.37 -9.82 1.64
CA CYS A 52 13.77 -9.66 2.00
C CYS A 52 13.90 -8.46 2.94
N LYS A 53 14.11 -8.72 4.23
CA LYS A 53 14.30 -7.69 5.25
C LYS A 53 15.77 -7.58 5.60
N PHE A 54 16.27 -6.36 5.68
CA PHE A 54 17.61 -6.10 6.17
C PHE A 54 17.72 -4.75 6.86
N LYS A 55 18.63 -4.69 7.82
CA LYS A 55 19.01 -3.47 8.52
C LYS A 55 20.39 -3.07 8.02
N VAL A 56 20.53 -1.82 7.58
CA VAL A 56 21.81 -1.23 7.23
C VAL A 56 22.17 -0.21 8.32
N THR A 57 23.37 -0.32 8.90
CA THR A 57 23.83 0.56 9.98
C THR A 57 25.13 1.26 9.63
N ARG A 58 25.26 2.51 10.05
CA ARG A 58 26.51 3.30 9.99
C ARG A 58 26.64 4.11 11.27
N GLY A 59 27.54 3.70 12.15
CA GLY A 59 27.68 4.33 13.47
C GLY A 59 26.37 4.25 14.26
N ARG A 60 25.77 5.41 14.57
CA ARG A 60 24.48 5.51 15.28
C ARG A 60 23.26 5.51 14.35
N GLU A 61 23.46 5.67 13.05
CA GLU A 61 22.37 5.68 12.07
C GLU A 61 22.02 4.24 11.69
N SER A 62 20.72 3.94 11.62
CA SER A 62 20.27 2.66 11.10
C SER A 62 19.00 2.82 10.28
N LEU A 63 18.93 2.11 9.16
CA LEU A 63 17.77 2.03 8.30
C LEU A 63 17.33 0.57 8.20
N MET A 64 16.04 0.32 8.41
CA MET A 64 15.42 -0.96 8.10
C MET A 64 14.79 -0.86 6.72
N VAL A 65 15.09 -1.84 5.86
CA VAL A 65 14.54 -1.94 4.52
C VAL A 65 13.84 -3.29 4.41
N GLU A 66 12.62 -3.27 3.88
CA GLU A 66 11.88 -4.45 3.49
C GLU A 66 11.62 -4.39 1.98
N VAL A 67 12.06 -5.41 1.27
CA VAL A 67 11.80 -5.60 -0.16
C VAL A 67 10.70 -6.64 -0.30
N LEU A 68 9.58 -6.21 -0.87
CA LEU A 68 8.48 -7.07 -1.31
C LEU A 68 8.62 -7.35 -2.81
N PHE A 69 8.16 -8.52 -3.22
CA PHE A 69 8.20 -8.95 -4.61
C PHE A 69 6.83 -8.73 -5.25
N GLY A 70 6.81 -8.26 -6.48
CA GLY A 70 5.59 -8.08 -7.26
C GLY A 70 5.79 -8.67 -8.65
N VAL A 71 4.82 -9.44 -9.12
CA VAL A 71 4.75 -9.96 -10.48
C VAL A 71 3.59 -9.27 -11.18
N GLN A 72 3.88 -8.63 -12.31
CA GLN A 72 2.88 -7.91 -13.10
C GLN A 72 1.93 -8.90 -13.77
N GLU A 73 0.64 -8.62 -13.72
CA GLU A 73 -0.35 -9.39 -14.45
C GLU A 73 -0.42 -8.92 -15.92
N GLY A 74 0.18 -9.72 -16.81
CA GLY A 74 0.23 -9.41 -18.24
C GLY A 74 0.84 -8.02 -18.51
N ASN A 75 0.09 -7.19 -19.22
CA ASN A 75 0.48 -5.80 -19.54
C ASN A 75 -0.35 -4.78 -18.74
N THR A 76 -0.91 -5.16 -17.59
CA THR A 76 -1.77 -4.30 -16.76
C THR A 76 -0.98 -3.64 -15.62
N ASP A 77 -1.63 -2.72 -14.91
CA ASP A 77 -1.08 -2.07 -13.71
C ASP A 77 -1.45 -2.81 -12.41
N ILE A 78 -1.95 -4.04 -12.55
CA ILE A 78 -2.24 -4.95 -11.45
C ILE A 78 -1.07 -5.92 -11.29
N TYR A 79 -0.77 -6.19 -10.04
CA TYR A 79 0.34 -7.06 -9.65
C TYR A 79 -0.18 -8.08 -8.66
N VAL A 80 0.44 -9.24 -8.63
CA VAL A 80 0.38 -10.13 -7.47
C VAL A 80 1.65 -9.95 -6.66
N SER A 81 1.55 -9.95 -5.33
CA SER A 81 2.64 -9.60 -4.44
C SER A 81 2.99 -10.68 -3.44
N SER A 82 4.21 -10.60 -2.90
CA SER A 82 4.63 -11.47 -1.81
C SER A 82 4.05 -11.06 -0.46
N GLN A 83 3.40 -9.89 -0.38
CA GLN A 83 2.78 -9.39 0.83
C GLN A 83 1.77 -10.42 1.36
N PRO A 84 1.84 -10.80 2.65
CA PRO A 84 0.89 -11.75 3.21
C PRO A 84 -0.51 -11.12 3.26
N THR A 85 -1.54 -11.97 3.18
CA THR A 85 -2.91 -11.54 3.49
C THR A 85 -3.10 -11.42 5.00
N GLU A 86 -4.23 -10.85 5.43
CA GLU A 86 -4.62 -10.83 6.85
C GLU A 86 -4.99 -12.22 7.40
N ALA A 87 -4.95 -13.27 6.57
CA ALA A 87 -5.22 -14.64 7.01
C ALA A 87 -4.07 -15.20 7.84
N LEU A 88 -4.40 -16.08 8.80
CA LEU A 88 -3.43 -16.77 9.66
C LEU A 88 -2.38 -17.57 8.88
N PHE A 89 -2.71 -18.02 7.66
CA PHE A 89 -1.81 -18.76 6.79
C PHE A 89 -2.01 -18.35 5.32
N THR A 90 -0.91 -18.01 4.66
CA THR A 90 -0.85 -17.80 3.19
C THR A 90 0.15 -18.81 2.61
N PRO A 91 -0.28 -19.76 1.77
CA PRO A 91 0.63 -20.73 1.16
C PRO A 91 1.80 -20.08 0.41
N SER A 92 2.95 -20.76 0.34
CA SER A 92 4.16 -20.25 -0.32
C SER A 92 3.96 -19.98 -1.82
N THR A 93 3.03 -20.68 -2.46
CA THR A 93 2.67 -20.53 -3.88
C THR A 93 1.56 -19.51 -4.14
N THR A 94 0.94 -18.95 -3.09
CA THR A 94 -0.10 -17.93 -3.23
C THR A 94 0.52 -16.55 -3.28
N TRP A 95 0.22 -15.78 -4.33
CA TRP A 95 0.59 -14.37 -4.47
C TRP A 95 -0.69 -13.52 -4.48
N PRO A 96 -1.03 -12.82 -3.38
CA PRO A 96 -2.22 -11.99 -3.34
C PRO A 96 -2.13 -10.80 -4.29
N GLU A 97 -3.25 -10.47 -4.95
CA GLU A 97 -3.36 -9.29 -5.79
C GLU A 97 -3.09 -8.00 -4.98
N THR A 98 -2.44 -7.04 -5.63
CA THR A 98 -2.16 -5.72 -5.08
C THR A 98 -2.41 -4.65 -6.13
N TYR A 99 -2.96 -3.53 -5.66
CA TYR A 99 -3.28 -2.36 -6.47
C TYR A 99 -2.24 -1.25 -6.30
N ALA A 100 -1.16 -1.48 -5.54
CA ALA A 100 -0.21 -0.45 -5.14
C ALA A 100 0.42 0.32 -6.32
N VAL A 101 0.67 -0.36 -7.44
CA VAL A 101 1.21 0.29 -8.66
C VAL A 101 0.16 1.17 -9.33
N ALA A 102 -1.08 0.69 -9.46
CA ALA A 102 -2.20 1.48 -9.96
C ALA A 102 -2.47 2.71 -9.08
N GLU A 103 -2.46 2.56 -7.75
CA GLU A 103 -2.61 3.67 -6.81
C GLU A 103 -1.46 4.69 -6.92
N MET A 104 -0.21 4.22 -7.03
CA MET A 104 0.95 5.09 -7.24
C MET A 104 0.85 5.85 -8.56
N LYS A 105 0.41 5.19 -9.63
CA LYS A 105 0.14 5.84 -10.92
C LYS A 105 -0.99 6.87 -10.81
N PHE A 106 -2.04 6.60 -10.03
CA PHE A 106 -3.09 7.57 -9.75
C PHE A 106 -2.53 8.84 -9.08
N PHE A 107 -1.73 8.70 -8.01
CA PHE A 107 -1.11 9.88 -7.39
C PHE A 107 -0.17 10.62 -8.35
N ARG A 108 0.54 9.89 -9.22
CA ARG A 108 1.36 10.51 -10.27
C ARG A 108 0.51 11.27 -11.30
N HIS A 109 -0.63 10.72 -11.71
CA HIS A 109 -1.58 11.36 -12.60
C HIS A 109 -2.11 12.68 -11.99
N ILE A 110 -2.48 12.66 -10.71
CA ILE A 110 -2.88 13.86 -9.95
C ILE A 110 -1.74 14.87 -9.88
N ALA A 111 -0.53 14.44 -9.53
CA ALA A 111 0.63 15.32 -9.39
C ALA A 111 1.00 16.04 -10.69
N ARG A 112 0.80 15.41 -11.86
CA ARG A 112 1.02 16.05 -13.18
C ARG A 112 0.07 17.22 -13.45
N GLN A 113 -1.13 17.19 -12.87
CA GLN A 113 -2.15 18.21 -13.06
C GLN A 113 -2.19 19.24 -11.92
N ALA A 114 -1.44 18.97 -10.84
CA ALA A 114 -1.46 19.78 -9.64
C ALA A 114 -0.77 21.14 -9.86
N PRO A 115 -1.38 22.26 -9.40
CA PRO A 115 -0.66 23.52 -9.29
C PRO A 115 0.57 23.41 -8.38
N ARG A 116 1.54 24.29 -8.58
CA ARG A 116 2.79 24.32 -7.78
C ARG A 116 2.57 24.45 -6.27
N ASP A 117 1.46 25.07 -5.86
CA ASP A 117 1.07 25.27 -4.47
C ASP A 117 0.11 24.20 -3.93
N SER A 118 -0.05 23.06 -4.62
CA SER A 118 -0.89 21.96 -4.18
C SER A 118 -0.32 21.23 -2.96
N TRP A 119 -1.17 20.94 -2.00
CA TRP A 119 -0.87 20.35 -0.70
C TRP A 119 -1.54 18.97 -0.52
N HIS A 120 -1.99 18.33 -1.59
CA HIS A 120 -2.66 17.01 -1.51
C HIS A 120 -1.80 15.94 -0.84
N LEU A 121 -0.50 15.83 -1.18
CA LEU A 121 0.41 14.89 -0.51
C LEU A 121 0.72 15.30 0.93
N ARG A 122 0.81 16.61 1.23
CA ARG A 122 0.99 17.11 2.60
C ARG A 122 -0.23 16.78 3.47
N CYS A 123 -1.43 16.81 2.90
CA CYS A 123 -2.67 16.38 3.56
C CYS A 123 -2.57 14.92 3.96
N LEU A 124 -2.20 14.05 3.02
CA LEU A 124 -2.04 12.62 3.30
C LEU A 124 -0.94 12.34 4.34
N GLN A 125 0.19 13.05 4.27
CA GLN A 125 1.29 12.92 5.25
C GLN A 125 0.85 13.31 6.67
N LEU A 126 0.12 14.43 6.81
CA LEU A 126 -0.34 14.88 8.12
C LEU A 126 -1.41 13.93 8.69
N LEU A 127 -2.32 13.45 7.85
CA LEU A 127 -3.31 12.43 8.22
C LEU A 127 -2.64 11.12 8.68
N ALA A 128 -1.64 10.65 7.94
CA ALA A 128 -0.89 9.45 8.32
C ALA A 128 -0.16 9.64 9.67
N TYR A 129 0.36 10.83 9.94
CA TYR A 129 0.97 11.16 11.23
C TYR A 129 -0.07 11.22 12.35
N ALA A 130 -1.24 11.81 12.11
CA ALA A 130 -2.32 11.92 13.08
C ALA A 130 -2.86 10.55 13.53
N LEU A 131 -2.74 9.53 12.67
CA LEU A 131 -3.11 8.14 12.98
C LEU A 131 -2.15 7.40 13.93
N LEU A 132 -0.99 7.96 14.27
CA LEU A 132 -0.04 7.25 15.14
C LEU A 132 -0.68 6.94 16.50
N GLY A 133 -0.88 5.65 16.79
CA GLY A 133 -1.55 5.20 18.01
C GLY A 133 -3.09 5.21 17.95
N ILE A 134 -3.69 5.30 16.77
CA ILE A 134 -5.13 5.11 16.52
C ILE A 134 -5.32 3.84 15.68
N GLY A 135 -6.43 3.12 15.87
CA GLY A 135 -6.68 1.83 15.22
C GLY A 135 -7.01 1.89 13.72
N PHE A 136 -7.15 3.06 13.11
CA PHE A 136 -7.32 3.18 11.66
C PHE A 136 -6.01 2.94 10.91
N SER A 137 -6.08 2.18 9.82
CA SER A 137 -4.94 2.00 8.92
C SER A 137 -4.68 3.26 8.08
N THR A 138 -3.40 3.49 7.75
CA THR A 138 -3.01 4.53 6.77
C THR A 138 -3.63 4.28 5.40
N TYR A 139 -3.94 3.03 5.06
CA TYR A 139 -4.62 2.65 3.82
C TYR A 139 -6.06 3.17 3.77
N THR A 140 -6.78 3.20 4.89
CA THR A 140 -8.13 3.78 5.00
C THR A 140 -8.12 5.26 4.60
N LEU A 141 -7.23 6.06 5.22
CA LEU A 141 -7.16 7.49 4.90
C LEU A 141 -6.64 7.75 3.49
N LYS A 142 -5.68 6.95 3.01
CA LYS A 142 -5.23 7.00 1.62
C LYS A 142 -6.40 6.78 0.65
N THR A 143 -7.22 5.75 0.88
CA THR A 143 -8.40 5.44 0.06
C THR A 143 -9.39 6.61 0.05
N ILE A 144 -9.68 7.20 1.20
CA ILE A 144 -10.56 8.38 1.31
C ILE A 144 -9.99 9.57 0.54
N VAL A 145 -8.70 9.87 0.70
CA VAL A 145 -8.03 10.96 -0.02
C VAL A 145 -8.05 10.71 -1.52
N MET A 146 -7.90 9.47 -1.98
CA MET A 146 -8.02 9.13 -3.40
C MET A 146 -9.43 9.38 -3.93
N HIS A 147 -10.49 8.96 -3.21
CA HIS A 147 -11.88 9.28 -3.55
C HIS A 147 -12.14 10.78 -3.61
N LEU A 148 -11.59 11.55 -2.65
CA LEU A 148 -11.69 13.01 -2.66
C LEU A 148 -10.91 13.64 -3.83
N LEU A 149 -9.72 13.14 -4.16
CA LEU A 149 -8.93 13.61 -5.31
C LEU A 149 -9.60 13.32 -6.65
N ASN A 150 -10.38 12.25 -6.70
CA ASN A 150 -11.13 11.85 -7.88
C ASN A 150 -12.38 12.72 -8.13
N THR A 151 -12.91 13.35 -7.08
CA THR A 151 -14.14 14.17 -7.15
C THR A 151 -13.89 15.67 -7.03
N ILE A 152 -12.82 16.07 -6.33
CA ILE A 152 -12.45 17.47 -6.12
C ILE A 152 -11.23 17.79 -7.01
N PRO A 153 -11.36 18.76 -7.94
CA PRO A 153 -10.24 19.16 -8.78
C PRO A 153 -8.99 19.50 -7.98
N VAL A 154 -7.83 19.02 -8.42
CA VAL A 154 -6.54 19.19 -7.72
C VAL A 154 -6.17 20.66 -7.48
N SER A 155 -6.71 21.58 -8.28
CA SER A 155 -6.58 23.03 -8.08
C SER A 155 -7.19 23.53 -6.76
N ARG A 156 -8.12 22.79 -6.16
CA ARG A 156 -8.74 23.09 -4.86
C ARG A 156 -8.02 22.45 -3.67
N TRP A 157 -6.83 21.90 -3.91
CA TRP A 157 -5.96 21.33 -2.88
C TRP A 157 -4.78 22.25 -2.54
N GLY A 158 -4.89 23.55 -2.82
CA GLY A 158 -3.88 24.53 -2.47
C GLY A 158 -3.72 24.72 -0.96
N ARG A 159 -2.62 25.36 -0.55
CA ARG A 159 -2.29 25.66 0.87
C ARG A 159 -3.45 26.30 1.64
N ARG A 160 -4.20 27.23 1.01
CA ARG A 160 -5.29 27.97 1.65
C ARG A 160 -6.49 27.09 1.99
N GLN A 161 -6.71 26.01 1.24
CA GLN A 161 -7.81 25.07 1.45
C GLN A 161 -7.40 23.85 2.26
N PHE A 162 -6.16 23.79 2.75
CA PHE A 162 -5.60 22.63 3.44
C PHE A 162 -6.45 22.14 4.61
N LEU A 163 -6.80 23.02 5.56
CA LEU A 163 -7.65 22.67 6.71
C LEU A 163 -9.04 22.17 6.26
N ARG A 164 -9.58 22.75 5.20
CA ARG A 164 -10.84 22.27 4.61
C ARG A 164 -10.70 20.85 4.06
N ARG A 165 -9.58 20.50 3.40
CA ARG A 165 -9.34 19.14 2.88
C ARG A 165 -9.19 18.11 4.01
N LEU A 166 -8.59 18.50 5.14
CA LEU A 166 -8.58 17.66 6.34
C LEU A 166 -10.00 17.44 6.86
N GLY A 167 -10.79 18.51 7.00
CA GLY A 167 -12.19 18.44 7.40
C GLY A 167 -13.04 17.58 6.47
N ASP A 168 -12.86 17.71 5.16
CA ASP A 168 -13.55 16.88 4.16
C ASP A 168 -13.16 15.40 4.29
N THR A 169 -11.89 15.11 4.62
CA THR A 169 -11.41 13.74 4.87
C THR A 169 -12.04 13.14 6.12
N MET A 170 -12.08 13.92 7.22
CA MET A 170 -12.73 13.50 8.47
C MET A 170 -14.23 13.31 8.28
N GLN A 171 -14.89 14.19 7.55
CA GLN A 171 -16.30 14.07 7.25
C GLN A 171 -16.59 12.83 6.38
N TYR A 172 -15.74 12.55 5.38
CA TYR A 172 -15.88 11.34 4.58
C TYR A 172 -15.72 10.09 5.45
N LEU A 173 -14.70 10.05 6.32
CA LEU A 173 -14.50 8.94 7.26
C LEU A 173 -15.72 8.74 8.16
N ARG A 174 -16.28 9.81 8.72
CA ARG A 174 -17.49 9.77 9.54
C ARG A 174 -18.68 9.16 8.78
N VAL A 175 -18.92 9.61 7.55
CA VAL A 175 -20.02 9.11 6.72
C VAL A 175 -19.80 7.63 6.37
N SER A 176 -18.56 7.24 6.04
CA SER A 176 -18.19 5.84 5.80
C SER A 176 -18.41 4.95 7.02
N LEU A 177 -18.08 5.43 8.23
CA LEU A 177 -18.35 4.72 9.48
C LEU A 177 -19.85 4.57 9.75
N GLN A 178 -20.64 5.62 9.52
CA GLN A 178 -22.10 5.57 9.67
C GLN A 178 -22.74 4.56 8.71
N LYS A 179 -22.27 4.54 7.45
CA LYS A 179 -22.70 3.57 6.43
C LYS A 179 -22.07 2.18 6.60
N LYS A 180 -21.06 2.04 7.47
CA LYS A 180 -20.20 0.86 7.58
C LYS A 180 -19.61 0.42 6.24
N CYS A 181 -19.34 1.40 5.38
CA CYS A 181 -18.92 1.18 4.01
C CYS A 181 -17.83 2.18 3.58
N LEU A 182 -16.73 1.63 3.08
CA LEU A 182 -15.69 2.35 2.38
C LEU A 182 -15.27 1.51 1.18
N ASP A 183 -15.75 1.89 0.00
CA ASP A 183 -15.43 1.19 -1.24
C ASP A 183 -13.93 1.30 -1.57
N HIS A 184 -13.34 0.18 -2.00
CA HIS A 184 -11.98 0.16 -2.53
C HIS A 184 -11.86 1.14 -3.71
N PHE A 185 -10.78 1.94 -3.75
CA PHE A 185 -10.69 3.03 -4.73
C PHE A 185 -10.49 2.58 -6.19
N VAL A 186 -9.68 1.54 -6.41
CA VAL A 186 -9.27 1.12 -7.77
C VAL A 186 -10.31 0.24 -8.46
N VAL A 187 -10.87 -0.74 -7.74
CA VAL A 187 -11.82 -1.72 -8.26
C VAL A 187 -13.19 -1.06 -8.41
N GLY A 188 -13.89 -1.29 -9.53
CA GLY A 188 -15.24 -0.79 -9.78
C GLY A 188 -15.35 0.73 -10.03
N ASN A 189 -14.23 1.46 -9.97
CA ASN A 189 -14.24 2.91 -10.17
C ASN A 189 -14.27 3.27 -11.66
N GLN A 190 -15.47 3.58 -12.17
CA GLN A 190 -15.70 3.97 -13.56
C GLN A 190 -14.98 5.26 -14.00
N THR A 191 -14.62 6.11 -13.03
CA THR A 191 -13.95 7.39 -13.28
C THR A 191 -12.43 7.31 -13.11
N PHE A 192 -11.89 6.12 -12.85
CA PHE A 192 -10.46 5.91 -12.68
C PHE A 192 -9.70 6.27 -13.99
N PRO A 193 -8.54 6.96 -13.91
CA PRO A 193 -7.84 7.46 -15.09
C PRO A 193 -7.54 6.37 -16.12
N GLN A 194 -7.94 6.61 -17.38
CA GLN A 194 -7.81 5.62 -18.47
C GLN A 194 -6.35 5.27 -18.81
N GLU A 195 -5.39 6.14 -18.48
CA GLU A 195 -3.96 5.90 -18.64
C GLU A 195 -3.41 4.79 -17.73
N ILE A 196 -4.19 4.38 -16.71
CA ILE A 196 -3.86 3.29 -15.81
C ILE A 196 -4.59 2.04 -16.32
N ILE A 197 -3.80 1.03 -16.69
CA ILE A 197 -4.30 -0.14 -17.39
C ILE A 197 -4.85 -1.12 -16.36
N LEU A 198 -6.15 -1.33 -16.36
CA LEU A 198 -6.82 -2.29 -15.50
C LEU A 198 -7.50 -3.36 -16.38
N PRO A 199 -7.50 -4.64 -15.97
CA PRO A 199 -8.40 -5.66 -16.53
C PRO A 199 -9.85 -5.18 -16.60
N HIS A 200 -10.59 -5.64 -17.60
CA HIS A 200 -11.98 -5.21 -17.80
C HIS A 200 -12.85 -5.59 -16.61
N GLU A 201 -12.63 -6.79 -16.09
CA GLU A 201 -13.33 -7.39 -14.96
C GLU A 201 -13.23 -6.49 -13.73
N LEU A 202 -12.03 -5.94 -13.45
CA LEU A 202 -11.80 -5.04 -12.31
C LEU A 202 -12.44 -3.68 -12.50
N ARG A 203 -12.63 -3.21 -13.75
CA ARG A 203 -13.35 -1.96 -14.00
C ARG A 203 -14.85 -2.11 -13.77
N THR A 204 -15.43 -3.26 -14.10
CA THR A 204 -16.89 -3.50 -13.99
C THR A 204 -17.30 -4.17 -12.68
N ALA A 205 -16.34 -4.66 -11.89
CA ALA A 205 -16.61 -5.32 -10.61
C ALA A 205 -17.27 -4.38 -9.59
N GLU A 206 -18.03 -4.97 -8.67
CA GLU A 206 -18.48 -4.26 -7.48
C GLU A 206 -17.26 -3.96 -6.59
N PRO A 207 -17.06 -2.72 -6.13
CA PRO A 207 -15.91 -2.37 -5.30
C PRO A 207 -15.99 -3.11 -3.96
N PRO A 208 -14.93 -3.83 -3.54
CA PRO A 208 -14.89 -4.43 -2.22
C PRO A 208 -15.02 -3.39 -1.12
N ASN A 209 -15.88 -3.64 -0.13
CA ASN A 209 -16.02 -2.77 1.04
C ASN A 209 -14.86 -3.00 2.02
N LEU A 210 -13.97 -2.02 2.17
CA LEU A 210 -12.87 -2.05 3.14
C LEU A 210 -13.34 -2.09 4.60
N PHE A 211 -14.57 -1.64 4.87
CA PHE A 211 -15.22 -1.69 6.18
C PHE A 211 -16.11 -2.92 6.35
N HIS A 212 -15.95 -3.97 5.53
CA HIS A 212 -16.73 -5.20 5.63
C HIS A 212 -16.76 -5.79 7.05
N ARG A 213 -15.63 -5.79 7.76
CA ARG A 213 -15.58 -6.23 9.17
C ARG A 213 -16.43 -5.35 10.09
N LEU A 214 -16.43 -4.03 9.89
CA LEU A 214 -17.26 -3.11 10.68
C LEU A 214 -18.75 -3.30 10.40
N ALA A 215 -19.11 -3.72 9.18
CA ALA A 215 -20.48 -4.08 8.83
C ALA A 215 -20.97 -5.33 9.59
N GLN A 216 -20.08 -6.29 9.83
CA GLN A 216 -20.39 -7.58 10.46
C GLN A 216 -20.26 -7.59 11.98
N ASP A 217 -19.32 -6.83 12.54
CA ASP A 217 -18.98 -6.85 13.97
C ASP A 217 -19.35 -5.50 14.64
N PRO A 218 -20.45 -5.46 15.43
CA PRO A 218 -20.87 -4.26 16.15
C PRO A 218 -19.84 -3.75 17.17
N ALA A 219 -19.03 -4.63 17.77
CA ALA A 219 -18.01 -4.24 18.72
C ALA A 219 -16.85 -3.55 18.00
N ALA A 220 -16.39 -4.11 16.88
CA ALA A 220 -15.39 -3.47 16.02
C ALA A 220 -15.88 -2.11 15.50
N HIS A 221 -17.15 -2.02 15.09
CA HIS A 221 -17.75 -0.74 14.67
C HIS A 221 -17.78 0.29 15.80
N THR A 222 -18.22 -0.10 16.99
CA THR A 222 -18.24 0.79 18.17
C THR A 222 -16.84 1.29 18.52
N GLN A 223 -15.85 0.40 18.46
CA GLN A 223 -14.45 0.76 18.68
C GLN A 223 -13.94 1.76 17.63
N ALA A 224 -14.19 1.51 16.35
CA ALA A 224 -13.81 2.43 15.27
C ALA A 224 -14.48 3.81 15.41
N VAL A 225 -15.73 3.88 15.88
CA VAL A 225 -16.41 5.15 16.16
C VAL A 225 -15.73 5.90 17.32
N ARG A 226 -15.31 5.22 18.39
CA ARG A 226 -14.55 5.85 19.49
C ARG A 226 -13.22 6.40 19.00
N GLU A 227 -12.47 5.60 18.25
CA GLU A 227 -11.19 6.00 17.66
C GLU A 227 -11.33 7.20 16.70
N TYR A 228 -12.46 7.30 15.99
CA TYR A 228 -12.76 8.48 15.17
C TYR A 228 -12.92 9.75 16.01
N HIS A 229 -13.58 9.66 17.17
CA HIS A 229 -13.70 10.79 18.08
C HIS A 229 -12.34 11.19 18.66
N GLU A 230 -11.52 10.22 19.08
CA GLU A 230 -10.15 10.46 19.55
C GLU A 230 -9.27 11.13 18.48
N LEU A 231 -9.43 10.75 17.21
CA LEU A 231 -8.74 11.39 16.09
C LEU A 231 -9.17 12.85 15.90
N GLY A 232 -10.43 13.18 16.18
CA GLY A 232 -10.95 14.55 16.08
C GLY A 232 -10.47 15.48 17.20
N ASP A 233 -10.05 14.92 18.33
CA ASP A 233 -9.56 15.67 19.50
C ASP A 233 -8.04 15.98 19.45
N ARG A 234 -7.32 15.46 18.45
CA ARG A 234 -5.88 15.70 18.21
C ARG A 234 -5.61 16.90 17.31
#